data_AF-A0AAX0KP86-F1
#
_entry.id   AF-A0AAX0KP86-F1
#
_cell.length_a   1.000
_cell.length_b   1.000
_cell.length_c   1.000
_cell.angle_alpha   90.00
_cell.angle_beta   90.00
_cell.angle_gamma   90.00
#
_symmetry.space_group_name_H-M   'P 1'
#
loop_
_entity.id
_entity.type
_entity.pdbx_description
1 polymer ?
#
loop_
_entity_poly.entity_id
_entity_poly.type
_entity_poly.pdbx_seq_one_letter_code
_entity_poly.pdbx_strand_id
1 'polypeptide(L)' 'MNGGIVRDIAREVSYASGVKLSAILGPSRLKEHVRARDMVIYAAKRMGLSASQIGRELDRDHSTIIVAIQREEKRRAPE' A
#
# COMPACT_ATOMS: atom_id res chain seq x y z
N MET A 1 0.19 -7.68 -17.60
CA MET A 1 1.27 -7.77 -16.60
C MET A 1 1.15 -6.57 -15.67
N ASN A 2 0.43 -6.69 -14.55
CA ASN A 2 0.14 -5.54 -13.68
C ASN A 2 1.16 -5.37 -12.53
N GLY A 3 2.09 -6.33 -12.39
CA GLY A 3 3.13 -6.38 -11.35
C GLY A 3 4.08 -5.17 -11.26
N GLY A 4 4.11 -4.32 -12.29
CA GLY A 4 4.88 -3.07 -12.28
C GLY A 4 4.20 -1.96 -11.51
N ILE A 5 2.86 -1.89 -11.58
CA ILE A 5 2.10 -0.72 -11.11
C ILE A 5 2.23 -0.53 -9.60
N VAL A 6 2.10 -1.59 -8.79
CA VAL A 6 2.22 -1.44 -7.32
C VAL A 6 3.64 -1.03 -6.92
N ARG A 7 4.66 -1.53 -7.63
CA ARG A 7 6.05 -1.14 -7.38
C ARG A 7 6.32 0.31 -7.78
N ASP A 8 5.74 0.79 -8.88
CA ASP A 8 5.86 2.18 -9.30
C ASP A 8 5.20 3.12 -8.28
N ILE A 9 3.98 2.80 -7.83
CA ILE A 9 3.32 3.52 -6.74
C ILE A 9 4.18 3.51 -5.46
N ALA A 10 4.77 2.36 -5.10
CA ALA A 10 5.61 2.25 -3.91
C ALA A 10 6.86 3.13 -3.99
N ARG A 11 7.44 3.32 -5.19
CA ARG A 11 8.55 4.26 -5.40
C ARG A 11 8.10 5.71 -5.21
N GLU A 12 6.96 6.09 -5.76
CA GLU A 12 6.39 7.44 -5.58
C GLU A 12 6.08 7.73 -4.11
N VAL A 13 5.45 6.79 -3.40
CA VAL A 13 5.18 6.93 -1.96
C VAL A 13 6.49 6.99 -1.17
N SER A 14 7.51 6.20 -1.53
CA SER A 14 8.82 6.24 -0.89
C SER A 14 9.45 7.63 -1.02
N TYR A 15 9.42 8.21 -2.22
CA TYR A 15 9.92 9.55 -2.48
C TYR A 15 9.15 10.62 -1.68
N ALA A 16 7.82 10.58 -1.71
CA ALA A 16 6.98 11.59 -1.05
C ALA A 16 6.98 11.52 0.49
N SER A 17 7.13 10.32 1.06
CA SER A 17 7.07 10.11 2.52
C SER A 17 8.43 10.07 3.21
N GLY A 18 9.52 9.95 2.45
CA GLY A 18 10.86 9.70 2.99
C GLY A 18 11.07 8.28 3.54
N VAL A 19 10.05 7.42 3.54
CA VAL A 19 10.16 6.03 3.97
C VAL A 19 10.87 5.22 2.90
N LYS A 20 11.91 4.46 3.29
CA LYS A 20 12.65 3.61 2.35
C LYS A 20 11.72 2.60 1.65
N LEU A 21 11.88 2.43 0.34
CA LEU A 21 11.09 1.47 -0.46
C LEU A 21 11.12 0.05 0.13
N SER A 22 12.28 -0.41 0.60
CA SER A 22 12.43 -1.72 1.24
C SER A 22 11.64 -1.85 2.54
N ALA A 23 11.38 -0.74 3.26
CA ALA A 23 10.54 -0.74 4.45
C ALA A 23 9.04 -0.82 4.09
N ILE A 24 8.62 -0.14 3.02
CA ILE A 24 7.26 -0.21 2.48
C ILE A 24 6.95 -1.63 1.99
N LEU A 25 7.84 -2.21 1.17
CA LEU A 25 7.70 -3.55 0.61
C LEU A 25 8.09 -4.67 1.58
N GLY A 26 8.76 -4.34 2.68
CA GLY A 26 9.22 -5.29 3.69
C GLY A 26 8.19 -5.59 4.78
N PRO A 27 8.50 -6.50 5.72
CA PRO A 27 7.59 -6.95 6.78
C PRO A 27 7.50 -5.99 7.97
N SER A 28 8.23 -4.86 7.95
CA SER A 28 8.30 -3.95 9.09
C SER A 28 6.93 -3.38 9.47
N ARG A 29 6.66 -3.36 10.78
CA ARG A 29 5.39 -2.93 11.39
C ARG A 29 5.47 -1.59 12.12
N LEU A 30 6.56 -0.84 11.95
CA LEU A 30 6.64 0.53 12.46
C LEU A 30 5.49 1.36 11.86
N LYS A 31 4.91 2.25 12.67
CA LYS A 31 3.69 2.99 12.32
C LYS A 31 3.82 3.74 10.99
N GLU A 32 4.97 4.37 10.76
CA GLU A 32 5.29 5.08 9.52
C GLU A 32 5.40 4.14 8.31
N HIS A 33 6.01 2.97 8.46
CA HIS A 33 6.12 1.96 7.39
C HIS A 33 4.75 1.39 7.02
N VAL A 34 3.92 1.08 8.02
CA VAL A 34 2.55 0.61 7.81
C VAL A 34 1.72 1.69 7.13
N ARG A 35 1.82 2.95 7.55
CA ARG A 35 1.11 4.06 6.93
C ARG A 35 1.50 4.23 5.46
N ALA A 36 2.80 4.22 5.15
CA ALA A 36 3.27 4.30 3.77
C ALA A 36 2.78 3.12 2.93
N ARG A 37 2.77 1.90 3.48
CA ARG A 37 2.23 0.71 2.80
C ARG A 37 0.72 0.80 2.57
N ASP A 38 -0.04 1.28 3.54
CA ASP A 38 -1.48 1.49 3.39
C ASP A 38 -1.78 2.50 2.26
N MET A 39 -0.97 3.56 2.13
CA MET A 39 -1.08 4.53 1.03
C MET A 39 -0.84 3.87 -0.34
N VAL A 40 0.18 3.01 -0.45
CA VAL A 40 0.44 2.23 -1.68
C VAL A 40 -0.74 1.34 -2.03
N ILE A 41 -1.25 0.61 -1.05
CA ILE A 41 -2.40 -0.31 -1.22
C ILE A 41 -3.64 0.46 -1.68
N TYR A 42 -3.93 1.59 -1.03
CA TYR A 42 -5.08 2.42 -1.38
C TYR A 42 -4.96 3.01 -2.78
N ALA A 43 -3.79 3.55 -3.16
CA ALA A 43 -3.55 4.06 -4.49
C ALA A 43 -3.71 2.97 -5.56
N ALA A 44 -3.15 1.78 -5.34
CA ALA A 44 -3.32 0.64 -6.23
C ALA A 44 -4.79 0.23 -6.39
N LYS A 45 -5.56 0.24 -5.29
CA LYS A 45 -7.00 0.00 -5.32
C LYS A 45 -7.73 1.06 -6.15
N ARG A 46 -7.36 2.33 -6.02
CA ARG A 46 -7.94 3.45 -6.80
C ARG A 46 -7.59 3.37 -8.30
N MET A 47 -6.48 2.73 -8.65
CA MET A 47 -6.12 2.40 -10.04
C MET A 47 -6.85 1.16 -10.59
N GLY A 48 -7.74 0.54 -9.82
CA GLY A 48 -8.60 -0.56 -10.27
C GLY A 48 -8.07 -1.96 -9.95
N LEU A 49 -6.95 -2.11 -9.23
CA LEU A 49 -6.47 -3.44 -8.84
C LEU A 49 -7.36 -4.07 -7.77
N SER A 50 -7.57 -5.38 -7.86
CA SER A 50 -8.24 -6.16 -6.82
C SER A 50 -7.33 -6.37 -5.61
N ALA A 51 -7.94 -6.60 -4.43
CA ALA A 51 -7.18 -6.87 -3.21
C ALA A 51 -6.25 -8.09 -3.35
N SER A 52 -6.68 -9.13 -4.08
CA SER A 52 -5.85 -10.30 -4.36
C SER A 52 -4.68 -10.01 -5.31
N GLN A 53 -4.85 -9.12 -6.30
CA GLN A 53 -3.73 -8.68 -7.15
C GLN A 53 -2.69 -7.91 -6.32
N ILE A 54 -3.15 -6.94 -5.53
CA ILE A 54 -2.27 -6.14 -4.67
C ILE A 54 -1.54 -7.03 -3.65
N GLY A 55 -2.27 -7.99 -3.04
CA GLY A 55 -1.71 -8.95 -2.09
C GLY A 55 -0.61 -9.81 -2.70
N ARG A 56 -0.80 -10.31 -3.92
CA ARG A 56 0.25 -11.04 -4.65
C ARG A 56 1.48 -10.19 -4.95
N GLU A 57 1.29 -8.93 -5.32
CA GLU A 57 2.40 -8.03 -5.67
C GLU A 57 3.21 -7.59 -4.43
N LEU A 58 2.55 -7.46 -3.29
CA LEU A 58 3.19 -7.08 -2.04
C LEU A 58 3.61 -8.28 -1.19
N ASP A 59 3.19 -9.51 -1.50
CA ASP A 59 3.33 -10.72 -0.66
C ASP A 59 2.55 -10.62 0.67
N ARG A 60 1.25 -10.31 0.60
CA ARG A 60 0.37 -10.18 1.78
C ARG A 60 -1.00 -10.82 1.56
N ASP A 61 -1.56 -11.32 2.66
CA ASP A 61 -2.92 -11.87 2.68
C ASP A 61 -3.97 -10.86 2.24
N HIS A 62 -4.99 -11.36 1.54
CA HIS A 62 -6.12 -10.58 1.07
C HIS A 62 -6.81 -9.77 2.19
N SER A 63 -6.96 -10.36 3.38
CA SER A 63 -7.52 -9.67 4.56
C SER A 63 -6.65 -8.49 5.01
N THR A 64 -5.32 -8.62 4.95
CA THR A 64 -4.39 -7.51 5.26
C THR A 64 -4.61 -6.35 4.30
N ILE A 65 -4.83 -6.62 3.02
CA ILE A 65 -5.10 -5.60 2.00
C ILE A 65 -6.42 -4.87 2.29
N ILE A 66 -7.49 -5.60 2.63
CA ILE A 66 -8.78 -4.99 2.99
C ILE A 66 -8.64 -4.06 4.20
N VAL A 67 -7.98 -4.52 5.26
CA VAL A 67 -7.79 -3.70 6.46
C VAL A 67 -6.97 -2.45 6.16
N ALA A 68 -5.94 -2.54 5.31
CA ALA A 68 -5.15 -1.39 4.88
C ALA A 68 -6.00 -0.35 4.11
N ILE A 69 -6.88 -0.80 3.21
CA ILE A 69 -7.81 0.07 2.47
C ILE A 69 -8.73 0.81 3.46
N GLN A 70 -9.37 0.09 4.37
CA GLN A 70 -10.28 0.67 5.36
C GLN A 70 -9.59 1.69 6.27
N ARG A 71 -8.35 1.41 6.68
CA ARG A 71 -7.54 2.34 7.49
C ARG A 71 -7.24 3.63 6.73
N GLU A 72 -6.89 3.54 5.46
CA GLU A 72 -6.59 4.72 4.65
C GLU A 72 -7.85 5.51 4.28
N GLU A 73 -8.97 4.83 4.01
CA GLU A 73 -10.28 5.47 3.83
C GLU A 73 -10.69 6.25 5.08
N LYS A 74 -10.57 5.64 6.27
CA LYS A 74 -10.84 6.32 7.54
C LYS A 74 -9.95 7.53 7.77
N ARG A 75 -8.69 7.49 7.34
CA ARG A 75 -7.77 8.65 7.43
C ARG A 75 -8.13 9.78 6.46
N ARG A 76 -8.84 9.48 5.38
CA ARG A 76 -9.21 10.44 4.32
C ARG A 76 -10.64 10.92 4.39
N ALA A 77 -11.49 10.26 5.19
CA ALA A 77 -12.85 10.71 5.42
C ALA A 77 -12.82 12.13 6.02
N PRO A 78 -13.65 13.06 5.49
CA PRO A 78 -13.85 14.35 6.13
C PRO A 78 -14.45 14.14 7.53
N GLU A 79 -14.13 15.05 8.46
CA GLU A 79 -14.75 15.09 9.80
C GLU A 79 -16.26 15.31 9.74
#